data_AF-X1B3A4-F1
#
_entry.id   AF-X1B3A4-F1
#
_cell.length_a   1.000
_cell.length_b   1.000
_cell.length_c   1.000
_cell.angle_alpha   90.00
_cell.angle_beta   90.00
_cell.angle_gamma   90.00
#
_symmetry.space_group_name_H-M   'P 1'
#
loop_
_entity.id
_entity.type
_entity.pdbx_description
1 polymer ?
#
loop_
_entity_poly.entity_id
_entity_poly.type
_entity_poly.pdbx_seq_one_letter_code
_entity_poly.pdbx_strand_id
1 'polypeptide(L)'
;TIKKTRKYSGLYKKQPTYNPIMEKIDKDKIRPQRSRSINTIIAINCKSSKGYDNTIKYPGSVLSFSSRNAECNYLNRLHPTQKPVTLFEYLIKIYTNEANIVLDNCMGSGTTAIACIKLDRHYIGFEINKEYYDIANKRLENLQLELIK
;
A
#
# COMPACT_ATOMS: atom_id res chain seq x y z
N THR A 1 3.44 16.28 -29.05
CA THR A 1 3.69 14.85 -29.33
C THR A 1 3.07 13.98 -28.25
N ILE A 2 1.89 13.42 -28.48
CA ILE A 2 1.21 12.53 -27.53
C ILE A 2 1.92 11.17 -27.61
N LYS A 3 2.79 10.88 -26.65
CA LYS A 3 3.38 9.54 -26.51
C LYS A 3 2.26 8.60 -26.06
N LYS A 4 1.66 7.87 -27.01
CA LYS A 4 0.86 6.68 -26.74
C LYS A 4 1.83 5.63 -26.19
N THR A 5 2.06 5.64 -24.87
CA THR A 5 2.80 4.56 -24.21
C THR A 5 1.92 3.31 -24.28
N ARG A 6 2.18 2.47 -25.28
CA ARG A 6 1.65 1.10 -25.29
C ARG A 6 2.31 0.39 -24.12
N LYS A 7 1.59 0.24 -23.01
CA LYS A 7 2.01 -0.55 -21.84
C LYS A 7 1.99 -2.03 -22.24
N TYR A 8 3.05 -2.50 -22.87
CA TYR A 8 3.33 -3.92 -22.99
C TYR A 8 4.18 -4.32 -21.78
N SER A 9 3.53 -4.93 -20.78
CA SER A 9 4.23 -5.69 -19.75
C SER A 9 4.36 -7.11 -20.29
N GLY A 10 5.56 -7.52 -20.70
CA GLY A 10 5.81 -8.86 -21.27
C GLY A 10 5.55 -10.02 -20.30
N LEU A 11 5.25 -9.72 -19.03
CA LEU A 11 5.01 -10.70 -17.96
C LEU A 11 3.52 -11.03 -17.75
N TYR A 12 2.59 -10.12 -18.10
CA TYR A 12 1.18 -10.28 -17.74
C TYR A 12 0.23 -9.99 -18.90
N LYS A 13 -0.80 -10.82 -19.05
CA LYS A 13 -1.89 -10.64 -20.04
C LYS A 13 -2.70 -9.34 -19.81
N LYS A 14 -2.75 -8.86 -18.56
CA LYS A 14 -3.43 -7.62 -18.14
C LYS A 14 -2.52 -6.86 -17.18
N GLN A 15 -2.75 -5.55 -17.05
CA GLN A 15 -2.04 -4.79 -16.02
C GLN A 15 -2.41 -5.32 -14.63
N PRO A 16 -1.44 -5.42 -13.71
CA PRO A 16 -1.73 -5.79 -12.34
C PRO A 16 -2.62 -4.74 -11.66
N THR A 17 -3.36 -5.16 -10.66
CA THR A 17 -4.21 -4.29 -9.84
C THR A 17 -3.34 -3.26 -9.13
N TYR A 18 -3.80 -2.00 -9.14
CA TYR A 18 -3.18 -0.92 -8.39
C TYR A 18 -4.25 0.01 -7.81
N ASN A 19 -4.36 0.00 -6.48
CA ASN A 19 -5.32 0.74 -5.66
C ASN A 19 -4.58 1.83 -4.86
N PRO A 20 -4.17 2.95 -5.49
CA PRO A 20 -3.35 3.95 -4.82
C PRO A 20 -4.08 4.57 -3.63
N ILE A 21 -3.39 4.62 -2.49
CA ILE A 21 -3.85 5.37 -1.32
C ILE A 21 -3.46 6.82 -1.55
N MET A 22 -4.44 7.65 -1.94
CA MET A 22 -4.24 9.07 -2.23
C MET A 22 -3.88 9.84 -0.96
N GLU A 23 -2.91 10.73 -1.06
CA GLU A 23 -2.46 11.59 0.03
C GLU A 23 -3.01 13.01 -0.14
N LYS A 24 -3.26 13.70 0.97
CA LYS A 24 -3.56 15.14 0.94
C LYS A 24 -2.29 15.93 0.67
N ILE A 25 -2.42 16.98 -0.12
CA ILE A 25 -1.35 17.93 -0.38
C ILE A 25 -1.28 18.93 0.78
N ASP A 26 -0.07 19.29 1.20
CA ASP A 26 0.14 20.37 2.16
C ASP A 26 -0.51 21.66 1.64
N LYS A 27 -1.24 22.38 2.48
CA LYS A 27 -2.04 23.54 2.06
C LYS A 27 -1.24 24.56 1.26
N ASP A 28 0.01 24.78 1.64
CA ASP A 28 0.92 25.76 1.01
C ASP A 28 1.38 25.35 -0.40
N LYS A 29 1.28 24.06 -0.73
CA LYS A 29 1.64 23.51 -2.05
C LYS A 29 0.46 23.42 -3.00
N ILE A 30 -0.76 23.71 -2.54
CA ILE A 30 -1.96 23.68 -3.37
C ILE A 30 -1.91 24.86 -4.34
N ARG A 31 -1.93 24.57 -5.64
CA ARG A 31 -1.97 25.62 -6.67
C ARG A 31 -3.28 26.42 -6.53
N PRO A 32 -3.23 27.76 -6.41
CA PRO A 32 -4.42 28.58 -6.32
C PRO A 32 -5.22 28.50 -7.62
N GLN A 33 -6.54 28.32 -7.50
CA GLN A 33 -7.43 28.39 -8.65
C GLN A 33 -7.73 29.85 -8.96
N ARG A 34 -7.27 30.35 -10.11
CA ARG A 34 -7.67 31.66 -10.61
C ARG A 34 -9.03 31.54 -11.30
N SER A 35 -10.04 32.22 -10.77
CA SER A 35 -11.25 32.54 -11.52
C SER A 35 -10.85 33.46 -12.68
N ARG A 36 -11.02 33.01 -13.93
CA ARG A 36 -10.76 33.86 -15.10
C ARG A 36 -11.93 34.82 -15.30
N SER A 37 -11.64 36.11 -15.44
CA SER A 37 -12.59 37.08 -15.99
C SER A 37 -12.71 36.88 -17.51
N ILE A 38 -13.94 36.92 -18.03
CA ILE A 38 -14.35 36.44 -19.36
C ILE A 38 -13.95 37.38 -20.53
N ASN A 39 -13.11 38.39 -20.32
CA ASN A 39 -12.95 39.50 -21.28
C ASN A 39 -11.85 39.31 -22.35
N THR A 40 -11.31 38.11 -22.55
CA THR A 40 -10.33 37.84 -23.61
C THR A 40 -10.82 36.77 -24.57
N ILE A 41 -11.07 37.16 -25.82
CA ILE A 41 -11.58 36.37 -26.95
C ILE A 41 -10.68 35.16 -27.29
N ILE A 42 -9.46 35.10 -26.75
CA ILE A 42 -8.49 34.01 -26.90
C ILE A 42 -8.46 33.14 -25.63
N ALA A 43 -9.62 32.74 -25.12
CA ALA A 43 -9.69 31.81 -24.01
C ALA A 43 -9.57 30.37 -24.56
N ILE A 44 -8.34 29.87 -24.67
CA ILE A 44 -8.10 28.43 -24.87
C ILE A 44 -8.87 27.72 -23.75
N ASN A 45 -9.87 26.93 -24.14
CA ASN A 45 -10.70 26.10 -23.28
C ASN A 45 -9.84 24.98 -22.68
N CYS A 46 -8.91 25.31 -21.78
CA CYS A 46 -8.18 24.33 -20.97
C CYS A 46 -9.11 23.85 -19.85
N LYS A 47 -10.09 23.01 -20.25
CA LYS A 47 -10.95 22.30 -19.31
C LYS A 47 -10.03 21.46 -18.42
N SER A 48 -10.07 21.71 -17.11
CA SER A 48 -9.56 20.73 -16.14
C SER A 48 -10.31 19.41 -16.39
N SER A 49 -9.59 18.29 -16.32
CA SER A 49 -10.21 16.97 -16.49
C SER A 49 -11.36 16.81 -15.49
N LYS A 50 -12.51 16.30 -15.96
CA LYS A 50 -13.70 16.07 -15.13
C LYS A 50 -13.31 15.21 -13.93
N GLY A 51 -13.49 15.72 -12.71
CA GLY A 51 -13.13 15.03 -11.47
C GLY A 51 -11.69 15.24 -10.95
N TYR A 52 -10.93 16.19 -11.50
CA TYR A 52 -9.63 16.56 -10.94
C TYR A 52 -9.78 17.37 -9.65
N ASP A 53 -9.36 16.79 -8.54
CA ASP A 53 -9.21 17.45 -7.26
C ASP A 53 -7.74 17.86 -7.07
N ASN A 54 -7.49 19.16 -6.88
CA ASN A 54 -6.15 19.72 -6.70
C ASN A 54 -5.64 19.64 -5.24
N THR A 55 -6.42 19.05 -4.34
CA THR A 55 -6.07 18.89 -2.91
C THR A 55 -5.48 17.52 -2.60
N ILE A 56 -5.61 16.55 -3.51
CA ILE A 56 -5.09 15.19 -3.36
C ILE A 56 -3.99 14.90 -4.39
N LYS A 57 -3.05 14.04 -4.00
CA LYS A 57 -1.95 13.54 -4.85
C LYS A 57 -1.82 12.03 -4.73
N TYR A 58 -1.21 11.42 -5.74
CA TYR A 58 -0.76 10.03 -5.65
C TYR A 58 0.36 9.90 -4.60
N PRO A 59 0.48 8.73 -3.96
CA PRO A 59 1.54 8.50 -2.98
C PRO A 59 2.92 8.61 -3.63
N GLY A 60 3.89 9.08 -2.83
CA GLY A 60 5.28 9.21 -3.27
C GLY A 60 6.01 7.86 -3.35
N SER A 61 7.17 7.85 -4.00
CA SER A 61 8.06 6.67 -4.03
C SER A 61 8.75 6.40 -2.69
N VAL A 62 8.78 7.40 -1.80
CA VAL A 62 9.40 7.31 -0.48
C VAL A 62 8.29 7.12 0.55
N LEU A 63 8.29 5.96 1.22
CA LEU A 63 7.35 5.65 2.28
C LEU A 63 8.06 5.68 3.63
N SER A 64 7.45 6.33 4.62
CA SER A 64 8.00 6.50 5.96
C SER A 64 7.25 5.66 6.97
N PHE A 65 7.88 4.59 7.47
CA PHE A 65 7.34 3.73 8.54
C PHE A 65 8.36 3.65 9.67
N SER A 66 7.91 3.81 10.92
CA SER A 66 8.79 3.70 12.08
C SER A 66 8.90 2.24 12.54
N SER A 67 10.12 1.73 12.66
CA SER A 67 10.39 0.44 13.29
C SER A 67 10.40 0.52 14.82
N ARG A 68 10.65 1.73 15.36
CA ARG A 68 10.90 1.97 16.79
C ARG A 68 9.64 2.02 17.66
N ASN A 69 8.53 2.50 17.11
CA ASN A 69 7.26 2.63 17.82
C ASN A 69 6.32 1.44 17.56
N ALA A 70 6.76 0.49 16.73
CA ALA A 70 5.98 -0.67 16.33
C ALA A 70 6.50 -1.94 17.02
N GLU A 71 5.88 -3.07 16.67
CA GLU A 71 6.30 -4.43 17.04
C GLU A 71 7.76 -4.80 16.70
N CYS A 72 8.46 -3.99 15.91
CA CYS A 72 9.83 -4.26 15.46
C CYS A 72 10.91 -3.61 16.31
N ASN A 73 10.57 -3.04 17.46
CA ASN A 73 11.55 -2.43 18.35
C ASN A 73 12.49 -3.50 18.96
N TYR A 74 13.62 -3.08 19.54
CA TYR A 74 14.63 -4.02 20.07
C TYR A 74 14.11 -4.94 21.18
N LEU A 75 13.13 -4.48 21.97
CA LEU A 75 12.59 -5.24 23.10
C LEU A 75 11.54 -6.28 22.68
N ASN A 76 10.78 -5.97 21.64
CA ASN A 76 9.61 -6.74 21.20
C ASN A 76 9.84 -7.52 19.90
N ARG A 77 10.97 -7.32 19.21
CA ARG A 77 11.27 -8.01 17.95
C ARG A 77 11.36 -9.52 18.17
N LEU A 78 10.68 -10.26 17.30
CA LEU A 78 10.65 -11.72 17.32
C LEU A 78 11.60 -12.31 16.26
N HIS A 79 11.86 -11.56 15.19
CA HIS A 79 12.79 -11.93 14.13
C HIS A 79 13.86 -10.85 13.95
N PRO A 80 15.12 -11.19 13.65
CA PRO A 80 16.17 -10.21 13.51
C PRO A 80 15.90 -9.11 12.46
N THR A 81 15.22 -9.49 11.39
CA THR A 81 14.86 -8.61 10.27
C THR A 81 13.35 -8.39 10.15
N GLN A 82 12.60 -8.55 11.26
CA GLN A 82 11.14 -8.36 11.30
C GLN A 82 10.76 -7.03 10.66
N LYS A 83 9.77 -7.09 9.76
CA LYS A 83 9.22 -5.91 9.10
C LYS A 83 7.94 -5.47 9.81
N PRO A 84 7.63 -4.16 9.85
CA PRO A 84 6.41 -3.66 10.46
C PRO A 84 5.17 -4.15 9.72
N VAL A 85 4.16 -4.62 10.45
CA VAL A 85 2.86 -5.02 9.88
C VAL A 85 2.20 -3.88 9.10
N THR A 86 2.28 -2.64 9.60
CA THR A 86 1.69 -1.46 8.94
C THR A 86 2.24 -1.19 7.54
N LEU A 87 3.53 -1.49 7.31
CA LEU A 87 4.14 -1.41 5.99
C LEU A 87 3.51 -2.45 5.05
N PHE A 88 3.34 -3.69 5.52
CA PHE A 88 2.75 -4.75 4.72
C PHE A 88 1.26 -4.54 4.47
N GLU A 89 0.50 -4.04 5.46
CA GLU A 89 -0.91 -3.64 5.28
C GLU A 89 -1.03 -2.60 4.15
N TYR A 90 -0.15 -1.59 4.16
CA TYR A 90 -0.11 -0.59 3.09
C TYR A 90 0.17 -1.23 1.72
N LEU A 91 1.22 -2.05 1.60
CA LEU A 91 1.65 -2.67 0.35
C LEU A 91 0.60 -3.65 -0.21
N ILE A 92 0.01 -4.48 0.64
CA ILE A 92 -1.02 -5.44 0.24
C ILE A 92 -2.26 -4.69 -0.25
N LYS A 93 -2.69 -3.64 0.47
CA LYS A 93 -3.88 -2.86 0.10
C LYS A 93 -3.74 -2.18 -1.26
N ILE A 94 -2.55 -1.69 -1.62
CA ILE A 94 -2.34 -1.02 -2.91
C ILE A 94 -2.23 -1.98 -4.11
N TYR A 95 -1.93 -3.27 -3.91
CA TYR A 95 -1.72 -4.21 -5.02
C TYR A 95 -2.73 -5.37 -5.05
N THR A 96 -3.64 -5.46 -4.07
CA THR A 96 -4.61 -6.56 -3.96
C THR A 96 -6.02 -6.07 -3.62
N ASN A 97 -7.02 -6.86 -3.99
CA ASN A 97 -8.39 -6.71 -3.52
C ASN A 97 -8.68 -7.71 -2.39
N GLU A 98 -9.81 -7.54 -1.71
CA GLU A 98 -10.30 -8.52 -0.73
C GLU A 98 -10.40 -9.92 -1.33
N ALA A 99 -10.23 -10.94 -0.49
CA ALA A 99 -10.17 -12.36 -0.87
C ALA A 99 -9.08 -12.75 -1.89
N ASN A 100 -8.19 -11.83 -2.28
CA ASN A 100 -7.00 -12.21 -3.07
C ASN A 100 -6.02 -13.01 -2.21
N ILE A 101 -5.19 -13.81 -2.86
CA ILE A 101 -4.13 -14.60 -2.22
C ILE A 101 -2.80 -13.88 -2.38
N VAL A 102 -2.07 -13.70 -1.28
CA VAL A 102 -0.71 -13.14 -1.24
C VAL A 102 0.30 -14.26 -0.95
N LEU A 103 1.35 -14.38 -1.76
CA LEU A 103 2.43 -15.34 -1.55
C LEU A 103 3.64 -14.65 -0.89
N ASP A 104 4.14 -15.25 0.19
CA ASP A 104 5.41 -14.90 0.81
C ASP A 104 6.27 -16.17 1.03
N ASN A 105 7.36 -16.29 0.29
CA ASN A 105 8.24 -17.43 0.36
C ASN A 105 9.28 -17.35 1.50
N CYS A 106 9.41 -16.20 2.17
CA CYS A 106 10.37 -15.98 3.25
C CYS A 106 9.67 -15.23 4.40
N MET A 107 8.64 -15.87 4.95
CA MET A 107 7.66 -15.19 5.80
C MET A 107 8.23 -14.77 7.16
N GLY A 108 9.33 -15.38 7.62
CA GLY A 108 9.98 -15.07 8.88
C GLY A 108 9.01 -15.13 10.04
N SER A 109 8.85 -14.02 10.76
CA SER A 109 7.90 -13.92 11.88
C SER A 109 6.42 -13.84 11.49
N GLY A 110 6.03 -13.95 10.21
CA GLY A 110 4.60 -13.96 9.84
C GLY A 110 3.96 -12.58 9.59
N THR A 111 4.76 -11.53 9.34
CA THR A 111 4.23 -10.16 9.15
C THR A 111 3.23 -10.08 7.98
N THR A 112 3.52 -10.75 6.87
CA THR A 112 2.65 -10.76 5.69
C THR A 112 1.30 -11.43 5.97
N ALA A 113 1.32 -12.58 6.66
CA ALA A 113 0.11 -13.31 7.03
C ALA A 113 -0.82 -12.49 7.94
N ILE A 114 -0.24 -11.84 8.96
CA ILE A 114 -1.00 -10.96 9.87
C ILE A 114 -1.65 -9.81 9.11
N ALA A 115 -0.90 -9.16 8.22
CA ALA A 115 -1.42 -8.07 7.40
C ALA A 115 -2.54 -8.55 6.45
N CYS A 116 -2.42 -9.77 5.89
CA CYS A 116 -3.47 -10.36 5.06
C CYS A 116 -4.76 -10.61 5.86
N ILE A 117 -4.66 -11.22 7.04
CA ILE A 117 -5.82 -11.50 7.90
C ILE A 117 -6.55 -10.20 8.26
N LYS A 118 -5.83 -9.17 8.71
CA LYS A 118 -6.43 -7.88 9.07
C LYS A 118 -7.10 -7.14 7.91
N LEU A 119 -6.72 -7.49 6.69
CA LEU A 119 -7.28 -6.91 5.48
C LEU A 119 -8.27 -7.85 4.81
N ASP A 120 -8.69 -8.98 5.38
CA ASP A 120 -9.58 -9.93 4.68
C ASP A 120 -8.99 -10.45 3.34
N ARG A 121 -7.69 -10.76 3.35
CA ARG A 121 -6.97 -11.42 2.25
C ARG A 121 -6.50 -12.80 2.69
N HIS A 122 -6.42 -13.72 1.74
CA HIS A 122 -5.79 -15.02 1.94
C HIS A 122 -4.27 -14.90 1.75
N TYR A 123 -3.52 -15.84 2.30
CA TYR A 123 -2.06 -15.87 2.13
C TYR A 123 -1.55 -17.31 1.99
N ILE A 124 -0.39 -17.42 1.37
CA ILE A 124 0.43 -18.63 1.32
C ILE A 124 1.82 -18.22 1.78
N GLY A 125 2.32 -18.85 2.83
CA GLY A 125 3.58 -18.52 3.48
C GLY A 125 4.52 -19.72 3.56
N PHE A 126 5.81 -19.52 3.30
CA PHE A 126 6.85 -20.51 3.57
C PHE A 126 7.91 -19.93 4.51
N GLU A 127 8.41 -20.76 5.43
CA GLU A 127 9.53 -20.46 6.30
C GLU A 127 10.29 -21.76 6.55
N ILE A 128 11.62 -21.73 6.40
CA ILE A 128 12.47 -22.92 6.53
C ILE A 128 12.95 -23.12 7.96
N ASN A 129 13.10 -22.04 8.73
CA ASN A 129 13.52 -22.12 10.12
C ASN A 129 12.31 -22.43 11.02
N LYS A 130 12.37 -23.59 11.68
CA LYS A 130 11.32 -24.06 12.58
C LYS A 130 10.99 -23.08 13.71
N GLU A 131 11.99 -22.43 14.29
CA GLU A 131 11.77 -21.48 15.39
C GLU A 131 10.94 -20.27 14.93
N TYR A 132 11.24 -19.74 13.74
CA TYR A 132 10.48 -18.63 13.18
C TYR A 132 9.10 -19.04 12.68
N TYR A 133 8.97 -20.26 12.15
CA TYR A 133 7.68 -20.85 11.83
C TYR A 133 6.78 -20.96 13.07
N ASP A 134 7.30 -21.48 14.19
CA ASP A 134 6.55 -21.62 15.45
C ASP A 134 6.14 -20.24 16.01
N ILE A 135 7.04 -19.26 15.94
CA ILE A 135 6.76 -17.86 16.31
C ILE A 135 5.63 -17.28 15.44
N ALA A 136 5.68 -17.49 14.12
CA ALA A 136 4.67 -16.99 13.20
C ALA A 136 3.29 -17.60 13.51
N ASN A 137 3.22 -18.92 13.71
CA ASN A 137 1.96 -19.60 14.05
C ASN A 137 1.37 -19.09 15.36
N LYS A 138 2.20 -18.93 16.41
CA LYS A 138 1.73 -18.39 17.69
C LYS A 138 1.13 -16.98 17.54
N ARG A 139 1.72 -16.13 16.70
CA ARG A 139 1.15 -14.80 16.41
C ARG A 139 -0.19 -14.89 15.68
N LEU A 140 -0.31 -15.82 14.75
CA LEU A 140 -1.54 -16.03 13.97
C LEU A 140 -2.68 -16.58 14.84
N GLU A 141 -2.38 -17.54 15.71
CA GLU A 141 -3.34 -18.07 16.69
C GLU A 141 -3.83 -16.97 17.64
N ASN A 142 -2.91 -16.18 18.19
CA ASN A 142 -3.28 -15.05 19.05
C ASN A 142 -4.20 -14.05 18.35
N LEU A 143 -3.90 -13.71 17.08
CA LEU A 143 -4.73 -12.81 16.30
C LEU A 143 -6.12 -13.40 16.02
N GLN A 144 -6.22 -14.69 15.71
CA GLN A 144 -7.51 -15.36 15.51
C GLN A 144 -8.35 -15.35 16.79
N LEU A 145 -7.72 -15.59 17.94
CA LEU A 145 -8.38 -15.51 19.24
C LEU A 145 -8.88 -14.09 19.57
N GLU A 146 -8.17 -13.06 19.11
CA GLU A 146 -8.61 -11.66 19.24
C GLU A 146 -9.81 -11.36 18.34
N LEU A 147 -9.90 -11.94 17.15
CA LEU A 147 -11.00 -11.72 16.20
C LEU A 147 -12.30 -12.45 16.55
N ILE A 148 -12.22 -13.51 17.37
CA ILE A 148 -13.38 -14.28 17.82
C ILE A 148 -14.07 -13.63 19.04
N LYS A 149 -13.36 -12.74 19.75
CA LYS A 149 -13.89 -11.99 20.90
C LYS A 149 -14.73 -10.80 20.47
#